data_AF-A0A934R3U9-F1
#
_entry.id   AF-A0A934R3U9-F1
#
_cell.length_a   1.000
_cell.length_b   1.000
_cell.length_c   1.000
_cell.angle_alpha   90.00
_cell.angle_beta   90.00
_cell.angle_gamma   90.00
#
_symmetry.space_group_name_H-M   'P 1'
#
loop_
_entity.id
_entity.type
_entity.pdbx_description
1 polymer ?
#
loop_
_entity_poly.entity_id
_entity_poly.type
_entity_poly.pdbx_seq_one_letter_code
_entity_poly.pdbx_strand_id
1 'polypeptide(L)'
;MIFEHEPIEWDDEITLLVDRLEEKSADEGLTRQERALMDVVETVQLLDPEGDGLHEFWQTALNHTRIISSFDMIGSSAMVDVLNASQWCQTRSDDRDDYSETEAEYLASIEEDLYEALGELPDLVADFVEDEIAR
;
A
#
# COMPACT_ATOMS: atom_id res chain seq x y z
N MET A 1 -24.64 -0.82 -2.96
CA MET A 1 -24.24 -2.22 -2.76
C MET A 1 -22.97 -2.11 -1.95
N ILE A 2 -22.91 -2.60 -0.71
CA ILE A 2 -21.67 -2.55 0.05
C ILE A 2 -20.87 -3.75 -0.43
N PHE A 3 -19.79 -3.50 -1.16
CA PHE A 3 -18.82 -4.55 -1.46
C PHE A 3 -18.05 -4.77 -0.15
N GLU A 4 -18.32 -5.89 0.52
CA GLU A 4 -17.53 -6.32 1.68
C GLU A 4 -16.22 -6.87 1.14
N HIS A 5 -15.21 -6.01 1.02
CA HIS A 5 -13.84 -6.43 0.73
C HIS A 5 -13.23 -6.99 2.01
N GLU A 6 -12.61 -8.16 1.91
CA GLU A 6 -11.95 -8.82 3.04
C GLU A 6 -10.58 -8.15 3.29
N PRO A 7 -10.14 -8.04 4.56
CA PRO A 7 -8.82 -7.53 4.88
C PRO A 7 -7.73 -8.41 4.28
N ILE A 8 -6.60 -7.80 3.91
CA ILE A 8 -5.46 -8.52 3.36
C ILE A 8 -4.77 -9.36 4.44
N GLU A 9 -4.72 -10.66 4.21
CA GLU A 9 -3.97 -11.61 5.02
C GLU A 9 -2.61 -11.93 4.38
N TRP A 10 -1.55 -11.78 5.16
CA TRP A 10 -0.20 -12.14 4.76
C TRP A 10 0.13 -13.55 5.20
N ASP A 11 0.90 -14.28 4.39
CA ASP A 11 1.43 -15.59 4.79
C ASP A 11 2.37 -15.48 6.01
N ASP A 12 2.37 -16.51 6.86
CA ASP A 12 3.20 -16.58 8.07
C ASP A 12 4.69 -16.29 7.80
N GLU A 13 5.20 -16.70 6.63
CA GLU A 13 6.58 -16.45 6.23
C GLU A 13 6.85 -14.96 6.00
N ILE A 14 5.91 -14.25 5.36
CA ILE A 14 6.00 -12.81 5.12
C ILE A 14 5.95 -12.07 6.45
N THR A 15 5.03 -12.44 7.36
CA THR A 15 4.94 -11.83 8.69
C THR A 15 6.24 -12.01 9.48
N LEU A 16 6.78 -13.23 9.54
CA LEU A 16 8.04 -13.50 10.23
C LEU A 16 9.23 -12.77 9.61
N LEU A 17 9.21 -12.57 8.29
CA LEU A 17 10.23 -11.81 7.60
C LEU A 17 10.14 -10.32 7.95
N VAL A 18 8.94 -9.73 7.95
CA VAL A 18 8.72 -8.33 8.33
C VAL A 18 9.22 -8.08 9.75
N ASP A 19 8.84 -8.91 10.73
CA ASP A 19 9.32 -8.78 12.12
C ASP A 19 10.85 -8.74 12.20
N ARG A 20 11.53 -9.61 11.43
CA ARG A 20 13.00 -9.65 11.37
C ARG A 20 13.58 -8.39 10.72
N LEU A 21 12.94 -7.86 9.68
CA LEU A 21 13.38 -6.66 8.98
C LEU A 21 13.17 -5.41 9.84
N GLU A 22 12.13 -5.34 10.65
CA GLU A 22 11.94 -4.28 11.63
C GLU A 22 13.11 -4.21 12.61
N GLU A 23 13.49 -5.35 13.21
CA GLU A 23 14.65 -5.45 14.09
C GLU A 23 15.94 -5.02 13.37
N LYS A 24 16.18 -5.55 12.16
CA LYS A 24 17.35 -5.21 11.35
C LYS A 24 17.42 -3.72 10.99
N SER A 25 16.27 -3.09 10.72
CA SER A 25 16.20 -1.68 10.32
C SER A 25 16.73 -0.75 11.42
N ALA A 26 16.53 -1.12 12.69
CA ALA A 26 16.97 -0.36 13.85
C ALA A 26 18.49 -0.43 14.04
N ASP A 27 19.11 -1.55 13.67
CA ASP A 27 20.52 -1.84 13.97
C ASP A 27 21.47 -1.61 12.78
N GLU A 28 21.13 -2.12 11.61
CA GLU A 28 22.06 -2.25 10.47
C GLU A 28 21.56 -1.57 9.18
N GLY A 29 20.27 -1.25 9.12
CA GLY A 29 19.61 -0.69 7.95
C GLY A 29 19.17 -1.76 6.93
N LEU A 30 18.28 -1.36 6.02
CA LEU A 30 17.66 -2.26 5.04
C LEU A 30 18.29 -2.11 3.66
N THR A 31 18.37 -3.21 2.92
CA THR A 31 18.60 -3.18 1.48
C THR A 31 17.42 -2.54 0.75
N ARG A 32 17.58 -2.26 -0.54
CA ARG A 32 16.51 -1.66 -1.34
C ARG A 32 15.28 -2.56 -1.42
N GLN A 33 15.48 -3.86 -1.61
CA GLN A 33 14.41 -4.87 -1.70
C GLN A 33 13.71 -5.06 -0.37
N GLU A 34 14.47 -5.18 0.72
CA GLU A 34 13.89 -5.28 2.07
C GLU A 34 13.08 -4.04 2.43
N ARG A 35 13.57 -2.83 2.07
CA ARG A 35 12.78 -1.61 2.29
C ARG A 35 11.54 -1.57 1.40
N ALA A 36 11.60 -2.09 0.18
CA ALA A 36 10.44 -2.15 -0.70
C ALA A 36 9.34 -3.06 -0.12
N LEU A 37 9.71 -4.23 0.40
CA LEU A 37 8.79 -5.13 1.11
C LEU A 37 8.15 -4.42 2.31
N MET A 38 8.96 -3.80 3.17
CA MET A 38 8.47 -3.06 4.34
C MET A 38 7.51 -1.93 3.94
N ASP A 39 7.89 -1.12 2.94
CA ASP A 39 7.03 -0.03 2.45
C ASP A 39 5.67 -0.56 1.98
N VAL A 40 5.65 -1.69 1.27
CA VAL A 40 4.40 -2.27 0.75
C VAL A 40 3.54 -2.83 1.87
N VAL A 41 4.10 -3.66 2.77
CA VAL A 41 3.32 -4.26 3.87
C VAL A 41 2.78 -3.18 4.82
N GLU A 42 3.61 -2.19 5.19
CA GLU A 42 3.19 -1.06 6.03
C GLU A 42 2.07 -0.24 5.35
N THR A 43 2.20 0.00 4.04
CA THR A 43 1.20 0.79 3.29
C THR A 43 -0.12 0.05 3.12
N VAL A 44 -0.08 -1.27 2.90
CA VAL A 44 -1.29 -2.07 2.76
C VAL A 44 -2.13 -2.03 4.02
N GLN A 45 -1.52 -2.11 5.22
CA GLN A 45 -2.25 -1.97 6.49
C GLN A 45 -3.04 -0.65 6.58
N LEU A 46 -2.56 0.41 5.93
CA LEU A 46 -3.25 1.69 5.88
C LEU A 46 -4.37 1.72 4.83
N LEU A 47 -4.18 1.02 3.70
CA LEU A 47 -5.07 1.04 2.54
C LEU A 47 -6.14 -0.06 2.55
N ASP A 48 -5.97 -1.06 3.41
CA ASP A 48 -6.88 -2.19 3.59
C ASP A 48 -8.32 -1.72 3.88
N PRO A 49 -9.38 -2.51 3.60
CA PRO A 49 -10.76 -2.12 3.91
C PRO A 49 -11.01 -1.78 5.39
N GLU A 50 -10.18 -2.31 6.31
CA GLU A 50 -10.22 -1.97 7.74
C GLU A 50 -9.34 -0.75 8.12
N GLY A 51 -8.55 -0.25 7.17
CA GLY A 51 -7.63 0.87 7.33
C GLY A 51 -8.27 2.24 7.08
N ASP A 52 -7.40 3.23 6.91
CA ASP A 52 -7.77 4.64 6.78
C ASP A 52 -8.03 5.07 5.31
N GLY A 53 -7.60 4.25 4.34
CA GLY A 53 -7.86 4.44 2.91
C GLY A 53 -6.98 5.50 2.24
N LEU A 54 -7.31 5.81 0.98
CA LEU A 54 -6.45 6.63 0.10
C LEU A 54 -6.34 8.08 0.57
N HIS A 55 -7.43 8.67 1.08
CA HIS A 55 -7.39 10.04 1.58
C HIS A 55 -6.30 10.21 2.65
N GLU A 56 -6.35 9.36 3.67
CA GLU A 56 -5.47 9.45 4.82
C GLU A 56 -4.03 9.06 4.48
N PHE A 57 -3.84 8.07 3.59
CA PHE A 57 -2.52 7.78 3.03
C PHE A 57 -1.83 9.02 2.48
N TRP A 58 -2.55 9.87 1.75
CA TRP A 58 -2.00 11.09 1.17
C TRP A 58 -1.77 12.22 2.19
N GLN A 59 -2.48 12.21 3.32
CA GLN A 59 -2.24 13.17 4.41
C GLN A 59 -1.07 12.78 5.32
N THR A 60 -0.59 11.53 5.24
CA THR A 60 0.58 11.11 6.02
C THR A 60 1.86 11.82 5.59
N ALA A 61 2.82 11.92 6.52
CA ALA A 61 4.17 12.41 6.25
C ALA A 61 5.09 11.37 5.59
N LEU A 62 4.54 10.28 5.04
CA LEU A 62 5.30 9.22 4.40
C LEU A 62 5.96 9.71 3.12
N ASN A 63 7.01 9.00 2.69
CA ASN A 63 7.64 9.27 1.40
C ASN A 63 6.87 8.55 0.29
N HIS A 64 5.79 9.16 -0.20
CA HIS A 64 4.91 8.53 -1.19
C HIS A 64 5.62 8.15 -2.49
N THR A 65 6.59 8.95 -2.96
CA THR A 65 7.39 8.63 -4.15
C THR A 65 8.18 7.34 -3.98
N ARG A 66 8.74 7.14 -2.78
CA ARG A 66 9.44 5.88 -2.44
C ARG A 66 8.45 4.72 -2.41
N ILE A 67 7.31 4.88 -1.75
CA ILE A 67 6.27 3.85 -1.63
C ILE A 67 5.77 3.42 -3.01
N ILE A 68 5.45 4.36 -3.90
CA ILE A 68 5.06 4.05 -5.29
C ILE A 68 6.17 3.27 -6.01
N SER A 69 7.44 3.67 -5.83
CA SER A 69 8.57 2.95 -6.41
C SER A 69 8.75 1.53 -5.83
N SER A 70 8.30 1.30 -4.60
CA SER A 70 8.32 -0.01 -3.95
C SER A 70 7.23 -0.92 -4.53
N PHE A 71 6.02 -0.42 -4.77
CA PHE A 71 4.98 -1.16 -5.50
C PHE A 71 5.40 -1.50 -6.93
N ASP A 72 6.04 -0.56 -7.64
CA ASP A 72 6.61 -0.81 -8.97
C ASP A 72 7.70 -1.90 -8.93
N MET A 73 8.54 -1.91 -7.89
CA MET A 73 9.58 -2.93 -7.70
C MET A 73 9.01 -4.33 -7.48
N ILE A 74 7.92 -4.45 -6.70
CA ILE A 74 7.22 -5.72 -6.47
C ILE A 74 6.44 -6.15 -7.73
N GLY A 75 6.26 -5.25 -8.70
CA GLY A 75 5.57 -5.53 -9.96
C GLY A 75 4.07 -5.26 -9.91
N SER A 76 3.57 -4.61 -8.86
CA SER A 76 2.15 -4.26 -8.74
C SER A 76 1.81 -2.98 -9.50
N SER A 77 1.68 -3.10 -10.81
CA SER A 77 1.30 -1.97 -11.68
C SER A 77 -0.08 -1.40 -11.35
N ALA A 78 -1.04 -2.25 -10.95
CA ALA A 78 -2.37 -1.82 -10.55
C ALA A 78 -2.33 -0.89 -9.33
N MET A 79 -1.55 -1.23 -8.30
CA MET A 79 -1.35 -0.35 -7.14
C MET A 79 -0.68 0.97 -7.54
N VAL A 80 0.32 0.94 -8.42
CA VAL A 80 0.97 2.16 -8.93
C VAL A 80 -0.05 3.08 -9.61
N ASP A 81 -0.93 2.53 -10.43
CA ASP A 81 -1.97 3.30 -11.13
C ASP A 81 -2.98 3.90 -10.15
N VAL A 82 -3.47 3.14 -9.18
CA VAL A 82 -4.39 3.59 -8.13
C VAL A 82 -3.79 4.72 -7.28
N LEU A 83 -2.53 4.57 -6.86
CA LEU A 83 -1.84 5.62 -6.10
C LEU A 83 -1.69 6.88 -6.97
N ASN A 84 -1.20 6.76 -8.20
CA ASN A 84 -1.07 7.94 -9.06
C ASN A 84 -2.42 8.61 -9.36
N ALA A 85 -3.50 7.84 -9.51
CA ALA A 85 -4.85 8.36 -9.75
C ALA A 85 -5.41 9.14 -8.54
N SER A 86 -5.03 8.76 -7.32
CA SER A 86 -5.47 9.40 -6.07
C SER A 86 -4.53 10.50 -5.55
N GLN A 87 -3.37 10.72 -6.18
CA GLN A 87 -2.37 11.69 -5.75
C GLN A 87 -2.90 13.11 -5.50
N TRP A 88 -3.98 13.51 -6.18
CA TRP A 88 -4.61 14.82 -6.01
C TRP A 88 -5.09 15.07 -4.57
N CYS A 89 -5.35 14.02 -3.77
CA CYS A 89 -5.71 14.11 -2.35
C CYS A 89 -4.67 14.87 -1.52
N GLN A 90 -3.37 14.82 -1.88
CA GLN A 90 -2.30 15.57 -1.19
C GLN A 90 -2.52 17.08 -1.13
N THR A 91 -3.27 17.62 -2.09
CA THR A 91 -3.48 19.07 -2.23
C THR A 91 -4.80 19.53 -1.62
N ARG A 92 -5.53 18.61 -0.98
CA ARG A 92 -6.85 18.85 -0.41
C ARG A 92 -6.78 19.10 1.09
N SER A 93 -7.94 19.48 1.65
CA SER A 93 -8.11 19.61 3.09
C SER A 93 -7.76 18.29 3.77
N ASP A 94 -7.22 18.36 4.98
CA ASP A 94 -7.02 17.21 5.86
C ASP A 94 -8.37 16.59 6.30
N ASP A 95 -9.47 17.32 6.12
CA ASP A 95 -10.82 16.84 6.40
C ASP A 95 -11.47 16.29 5.12
N ARG A 96 -11.68 14.96 5.08
CA ARG A 96 -12.37 14.28 3.97
C ARG A 96 -13.79 14.79 3.75
N ASP A 97 -14.46 15.32 4.78
CA ASP A 97 -15.82 15.85 4.67
C ASP A 97 -15.90 17.15 3.86
N ASP A 98 -14.75 17.81 3.61
CA ASP A 98 -14.68 18.99 2.74
C ASP A 98 -14.74 18.66 1.24
N TYR A 99 -14.78 17.37 0.87
CA TYR A 99 -14.81 16.96 -0.53
C TYR A 99 -16.16 17.33 -1.15
N SER A 100 -16.12 17.86 -2.38
CA SER A 100 -17.33 17.97 -3.18
C SER A 100 -17.88 16.57 -3.53
N GLU A 101 -19.17 16.49 -3.84
CA GLU A 101 -19.81 15.24 -4.27
C GLU A 101 -19.03 14.56 -5.40
N THR A 102 -18.56 15.34 -6.39
CA THR A 102 -17.75 14.82 -7.50
C THR A 102 -16.39 14.29 -7.05
N GLU A 103 -15.73 14.93 -6.08
CA GLU A 103 -14.44 14.47 -5.55
C GLU A 103 -14.60 13.19 -4.72
N ALA A 104 -15.67 13.12 -3.92
CA ALA A 104 -16.00 11.93 -3.14
C ALA A 104 -16.37 10.74 -4.05
N GLU A 105 -17.18 10.96 -5.09
CA GLU A 105 -17.52 9.94 -6.10
C GLU A 105 -16.29 9.48 -6.88
N TYR A 106 -15.41 10.41 -7.25
CA TYR A 106 -14.18 10.07 -7.96
C TYR A 106 -13.21 9.27 -7.08
N LEU A 107 -13.03 9.66 -5.81
CA LEU A 107 -12.22 8.89 -4.88
C LEU A 107 -12.78 7.48 -4.66
N ALA A 108 -14.10 7.36 -4.48
CA ALA A 108 -14.76 6.06 -4.33
C ALA A 108 -14.52 5.14 -5.54
N SER A 109 -14.56 5.69 -6.76
CA SER A 109 -14.21 4.92 -7.97
C SER A 109 -12.77 4.42 -7.96
N ILE A 110 -11.83 5.20 -7.43
CA ILE A 110 -10.42 4.76 -7.31
C ILE A 110 -10.28 3.73 -6.19
N GLU A 111 -11.04 3.85 -5.11
CA GLU A 111 -11.07 2.89 -4.01
C GLU A 111 -11.62 1.51 -4.46
N GLU A 112 -12.56 1.47 -5.42
CA GLU A 112 -12.98 0.21 -6.05
C GLU A 112 -11.81 -0.49 -6.77
N ASP A 113 -11.03 0.25 -7.57
CA ASP A 113 -9.84 -0.27 -8.26
C ASP A 113 -8.73 -0.65 -7.25
N LEU A 114 -8.60 0.09 -6.13
CA LEU A 114 -7.67 -0.22 -5.05
C LEU A 114 -7.92 -1.61 -4.48
N TYR A 115 -9.17 -1.93 -4.14
CA TYR A 115 -9.46 -3.20 -3.49
C TYR A 115 -9.29 -4.40 -4.43
N GLU A 116 -9.51 -4.23 -5.73
CA GLU A 116 -9.13 -5.24 -6.74
C GLU A 116 -7.61 -5.43 -6.77
N ALA A 117 -6.84 -4.34 -6.81
CA ALA A 117 -5.38 -4.38 -6.82
C ALA A 117 -4.76 -4.98 -5.54
N LEU A 118 -5.36 -4.69 -4.38
CA LEU A 118 -4.94 -5.26 -3.09
C LEU A 118 -5.13 -6.78 -3.05
N GLY A 119 -6.19 -7.31 -3.66
CA GLY A 119 -6.47 -8.74 -3.69
C GLY A 119 -5.40 -9.57 -4.43
N GLU A 120 -4.69 -8.98 -5.39
CA GLU A 120 -3.60 -9.64 -6.13
C GLU A 120 -2.24 -9.52 -5.43
N LEU A 121 -2.15 -8.65 -4.42
CA LEU A 121 -0.88 -8.24 -3.83
C LEU A 121 -0.17 -9.34 -3.03
N PRO A 122 -0.85 -10.20 -2.25
CA PRO A 122 -0.20 -11.28 -1.51
C PRO A 122 0.63 -12.20 -2.40
N ASP A 123 0.08 -12.60 -3.55
CA ASP A 123 0.78 -13.46 -4.52
C ASP A 123 2.04 -12.77 -5.07
N LEU A 124 1.93 -11.49 -5.46
CA LEU A 124 3.07 -10.72 -5.98
C LEU A 124 4.18 -10.52 -4.93
N VAL A 125 3.80 -10.31 -3.67
CA VAL A 125 4.74 -10.15 -2.56
C VAL A 125 5.44 -11.48 -2.26
N ALA A 126 4.70 -12.60 -2.26
CA ALA A 126 5.29 -13.93 -2.07
C ALA A 126 6.33 -14.24 -3.15
N ASP A 127 5.98 -14.05 -4.43
CA ASP A 127 6.89 -14.21 -5.57
C ASP A 127 8.14 -13.33 -5.41
N PHE A 128 7.97 -12.06 -5.05
CA PHE A 128 9.09 -11.13 -4.83
C PHE A 128 10.02 -11.57 -3.69
N VAL A 129 9.46 -12.04 -2.57
CA VAL A 129 10.24 -12.52 -1.42
C VAL A 129 11.07 -13.74 -1.82
N GLU A 130 10.48 -14.70 -2.52
CA GLU A 130 11.17 -15.90 -2.98
C GLU A 130 12.33 -15.56 -3.94
N ASP A 131 12.11 -14.66 -4.90
CA ASP A 131 13.07 -14.37 -5.95
C ASP A 131 14.21 -13.42 -5.52
N GLU A 132 13.89 -12.43 -4.69
CA GLU A 132 14.79 -11.29 -4.41
C GLU A 132 15.33 -11.26 -2.97
N ILE A 133 14.66 -11.87 -2.00
CA ILE A 133 15.05 -11.81 -0.57
C ILE A 133 15.52 -13.15 -0.04
N ALA A 134 14.82 -14.25 -0.32
CA ALA A 134 15.11 -15.57 0.22
C ALA A 134 16.25 -16.32 -0.52
N ARG A 135 16.93 -15.66 -1.45
CA ARG A 135 17.92 -16.25 -2.36
C ARG A 135 19.32 -16.44 -1.79
#